data_AF-A0A7V3I2K9-F1
#
_entry.id   AF-A0A7V3I2K9-F1
#
_cell.length_a   1.000
_cell.length_b   1.000
_cell.length_c   1.000
_cell.angle_alpha   90.00
_cell.angle_beta   90.00
_cell.angle_gamma   90.00
#
_symmetry.space_group_name_H-M   'P 1'
#
loop_
_entity.id
_entity.type
_entity.pdbx_description
1 polymer ?
#
loop_
_entity_poly.entity_id
_entity_poly.type
_entity_poly.pdbx_seq_one_letter_code
_entity_poly.pdbx_strand_id
1 'polypeptide(L)'
;PQGPQERKTFGGIQMIRQATVAMSSMNPAPYSVNEVDRNTVFVFNAGEEIYELVDPDGRRWVMQTYSQVADPGLSRADLPGLAERLDLPAGWTYRPRVLTSELRVDTRSRPARVLQDNLTNSYSMETA
;
A
#
# COMPACT_ATOMS: atom_id res chain seq x y z
N PRO A 1 -11.12 -22.92 1.14
CA PRO A 1 -10.21 -23.77 0.33
C PRO A 1 -9.66 -22.95 -0.85
N GLN A 2 -8.34 -22.90 -1.03
CA GLN A 2 -7.74 -22.31 -2.23
C GLN A 2 -8.16 -23.16 -3.43
N GLY A 3 -8.75 -22.52 -4.44
CA GLY A 3 -8.91 -23.13 -5.76
C GLY A 3 -7.54 -23.48 -6.36
N PRO A 4 -7.51 -24.26 -7.45
CA PRO A 4 -6.24 -24.67 -8.05
C PRO A 4 -5.38 -23.46 -8.43
N GLN A 5 -4.08 -23.54 -8.14
CA GLN A 5 -3.11 -22.52 -8.45
C GLN A 5 -2.98 -22.35 -9.97
N GLU A 6 -3.53 -21.27 -10.50
CA GLU A 6 -3.48 -20.98 -11.93
C GLU A 6 -2.05 -20.63 -12.37
N ARG A 7 -1.64 -21.19 -13.51
CA ARG A 7 -0.31 -20.98 -14.09
C ARG A 7 -0.44 -20.48 -15.52
N LYS A 8 0.43 -19.56 -15.92
CA LYS A 8 0.52 -19.06 -17.30
C LYS A 8 1.96 -18.83 -17.71
N THR A 9 2.28 -19.07 -18.97
CA THR A 9 3.62 -18.89 -19.53
C THR A 9 3.75 -17.52 -20.20
N PHE A 10 4.80 -16.78 -19.85
CA PHE A 10 5.16 -15.51 -20.49
C PHE A 10 6.62 -15.58 -20.90
N GLY A 11 6.91 -15.47 -22.21
CA GLY A 11 8.28 -15.51 -22.72
C GLY A 11 9.06 -16.78 -22.33
N GLY A 12 8.38 -17.93 -22.17
CA GLY A 12 8.99 -19.19 -21.74
C GLY A 12 9.11 -19.38 -20.23
N ILE A 13 8.75 -18.37 -19.43
CA ILE A 13 8.78 -18.46 -17.96
C ILE A 13 7.38 -18.84 -17.47
N GLN A 14 7.29 -19.92 -16.69
CA GLN A 14 6.05 -20.31 -16.02
C GLN A 14 5.83 -19.41 -14.80
N MET A 15 4.70 -18.71 -14.78
CA MET A 15 4.29 -17.84 -13.67
C MET A 15 3.03 -18.41 -13.00
N ILE A 16 2.86 -18.10 -11.73
CA ILE A 16 1.69 -18.47 -10.92
C ILE A 16 0.84 -17.22 -10.67
N ARG A 17 -0.49 -17.32 -10.70
CA ARG A 17 -1.35 -16.17 -10.36
C ARG A 17 -1.34 -15.94 -8.86
N GLN A 18 -0.71 -14.85 -8.42
CA GLN A 18 -0.59 -14.52 -7.00
C GLN A 18 -1.68 -13.58 -6.47
N ALA A 19 -2.22 -12.73 -7.35
CA ALA A 19 -3.26 -11.76 -6.98
C ALA A 19 -4.13 -11.41 -8.19
N THR A 20 -5.34 -10.94 -7.93
CA THR A 20 -6.25 -10.34 -8.91
C THR A 20 -6.60 -8.93 -8.44
N VAL A 21 -6.36 -7.93 -9.28
CA VAL A 21 -6.74 -6.55 -8.98
C VAL A 21 -8.10 -6.27 -9.62
N ALA A 22 -9.11 -5.93 -8.83
CA ALA A 22 -10.35 -5.38 -9.35
C ALA A 22 -10.14 -3.89 -9.62
N MET A 23 -9.52 -3.55 -10.75
CA MET A 23 -9.30 -2.16 -11.12
C MET A 23 -10.61 -1.53 -11.58
N SER A 24 -11.02 -0.42 -10.95
CA SER A 24 -12.09 0.43 -11.47
C SER A 24 -11.62 1.28 -12.67
N SER A 25 -10.30 1.52 -12.79
CA SER A 25 -9.67 2.23 -13.91
C SER A 25 -8.18 1.85 -14.08
N MET A 26 -7.64 1.97 -15.30
CA MET A 26 -6.23 1.68 -15.62
C MET A 26 -5.23 2.68 -15.01
N ASN A 27 -5.70 3.84 -14.56
CA ASN A 27 -4.88 4.86 -13.91
C ASN A 27 -5.73 5.55 -12.82
N PRO A 28 -5.91 4.90 -11.65
CA PRO A 28 -6.72 5.46 -10.58
C PRO A 28 -6.12 6.78 -10.11
N ALA A 29 -6.96 7.79 -9.92
CA ALA A 29 -6.52 9.06 -9.35
C ALA A 29 -5.88 8.82 -7.96
N PRO A 30 -4.87 9.63 -7.58
CA PRO A 30 -4.30 9.57 -6.23
C PRO A 30 -5.37 9.54 -5.15
N TYR A 31 -5.09 8.81 -4.07
CA TYR A 31 -5.97 8.60 -2.91
C TYR A 31 -7.28 7.86 -3.22
N SER A 32 -7.46 7.34 -4.44
CA SER A 32 -8.58 6.46 -4.78
C SER A 32 -8.32 5.05 -4.29
N VAL A 33 -9.29 4.48 -3.57
CA VAL A 33 -9.18 3.14 -3.02
C VAL A 33 -9.48 2.09 -4.09
N ASN A 34 -8.62 1.10 -4.17
CA ASN A 34 -8.78 -0.09 -4.99
C ASN A 34 -8.81 -1.34 -4.12
N GLU A 35 -9.54 -2.36 -4.57
CA GLU A 35 -9.57 -3.68 -3.93
C GLU A 35 -8.71 -4.67 -4.70
N VAL A 36 -7.78 -5.31 -3.98
CA VAL A 36 -6.87 -6.32 -4.52
C VAL A 36 -7.09 -7.62 -3.78
N ASP A 37 -7.57 -8.64 -4.49
CA ASP A 37 -7.62 -10.00 -3.96
C ASP A 37 -6.22 -10.60 -3.99
N ARG A 38 -5.57 -10.67 -2.81
CA ARG A 38 -4.21 -11.17 -2.62
C ARG A 38 -4.11 -11.99 -1.34
N ASN A 39 -3.33 -13.05 -1.37
CA ASN A 39 -3.02 -13.84 -0.18
C ASN A 39 -1.67 -13.40 0.41
N THR A 40 -1.64 -12.23 1.07
CA THR A 40 -0.38 -11.62 1.56
C THR A 40 -0.57 -11.00 2.94
N VAL A 41 0.48 -11.11 3.77
CA VAL A 41 0.59 -10.41 5.05
C VAL A 41 1.84 -9.53 5.00
N PHE A 42 1.69 -8.26 5.30
CA PHE A 42 2.81 -7.35 5.53
C PHE A 42 3.06 -7.25 7.03
N VAL A 43 4.32 -7.39 7.43
CA VAL A 43 4.74 -7.37 8.83
C VAL A 43 5.76 -6.24 9.00
N PHE A 44 5.49 -5.36 9.96
CA PHE A 44 6.38 -4.29 10.37
C PHE A 44 6.74 -4.50 11.84
N ASN A 45 8.02 -4.48 12.16
CA ASN A 45 8.48 -4.88 13.49
C ASN A 45 8.30 -3.75 14.51
N ALA A 46 8.23 -4.12 15.79
CA ALA A 46 8.32 -3.13 16.87
C ALA A 46 9.66 -2.37 16.77
N GLY A 47 9.62 -1.07 17.02
CA GLY A 47 10.76 -0.15 16.88
C GLY A 47 10.97 0.40 15.47
N GLU A 48 10.30 -0.13 14.45
CA GLU A 48 10.37 0.44 13.10
C GLU A 48 9.55 1.73 13.00
N GLU A 49 10.11 2.71 12.32
CA GLU A 49 9.37 3.88 11.86
C GLU A 49 8.64 3.54 10.56
N ILE A 50 7.31 3.60 10.62
CA ILE A 50 6.42 3.45 9.49
C ILE A 50 5.84 4.81 9.09
N TYR A 51 5.29 4.87 7.89
CA TYR A 51 4.73 6.09 7.32
C TYR A 51 3.28 5.83 6.94
N GLU A 52 2.39 6.71 7.36
CA GLU A 52 0.95 6.46 7.26
C GLU A 52 0.19 7.66 6.75
N LEU A 53 -0.86 7.38 5.98
CA LEU A 53 -1.96 8.31 5.76
C LEU A 53 -3.09 7.99 6.74
N VAL A 54 -3.73 9.02 7.28
CA VAL A 54 -4.95 8.91 8.06
C VAL A 54 -6.04 9.66 7.32
N ASP A 55 -7.10 8.97 6.95
CA ASP A 55 -8.23 9.57 6.26
C ASP A 55 -9.23 10.25 7.21
N PRO A 56 -10.24 10.99 6.70
CA PRO A 56 -11.18 11.73 7.52
C PRO A 56 -12.02 10.86 8.48
N ASP A 57 -12.16 9.57 8.21
CA ASP A 57 -12.86 8.61 9.08
C ASP A 57 -11.92 7.99 10.13
N GLY A 58 -10.65 8.41 10.16
CA GLY A 58 -9.62 7.88 11.04
C GLY A 58 -9.02 6.55 10.59
N ARG A 59 -9.31 6.09 9.37
CA ARG A 59 -8.70 4.86 8.84
C ARG A 59 -7.24 5.13 8.49
N ARG A 60 -6.38 4.18 8.86
CA ARG A 60 -4.93 4.27 8.64
C ARG A 60 -4.53 3.48 7.41
N TRP A 61 -3.62 4.05 6.64
CA TRP A 61 -3.07 3.46 5.44
C TRP A 61 -1.55 3.45 5.56
N VAL A 62 -0.96 2.27 5.68
CA VAL A 62 0.47 2.08 5.93
C VAL A 62 1.21 2.00 4.60
N MET A 63 2.27 2.78 4.45
CA MET A 63 3.13 2.76 3.28
C MET A 63 3.81 1.40 3.16
N GLN A 64 3.61 0.74 2.01
CA GLN A 64 4.26 -0.52 1.68
C GLN A 64 5.57 -0.28 0.93
N THR A 65 5.55 0.67 0.00
CA THR A 65 6.69 1.04 -0.83
C THR A 65 6.63 2.53 -1.17
N TYR A 66 7.78 3.21 -1.06
CA TYR A 66 7.97 4.50 -1.73
C TYR A 66 8.40 4.27 -3.18
N SER A 67 8.14 5.25 -4.04
CA SER A 67 8.36 5.17 -5.49
C SER A 67 9.25 6.31 -5.98
N GLN A 68 10.10 6.01 -6.96
CA GLN A 68 10.93 7.00 -7.64
C GLN A 68 10.41 7.34 -9.04
N VAL A 69 9.18 6.94 -9.37
CA VAL A 69 8.57 7.17 -10.69
C VAL A 69 8.23 8.65 -10.89
N ALA A 70 7.58 9.28 -9.91
CA ALA A 70 7.23 10.70 -9.96
C ALA A 70 8.40 11.61 -9.57
N ASP A 71 9.25 11.13 -8.65
CA ASP A 71 10.45 11.83 -8.19
C ASP A 71 11.64 10.87 -8.08
N PRO A 72 12.57 10.87 -9.04
CA PRO A 72 13.77 10.03 -9.00
C PRO A 72 14.70 10.30 -7.81
N GLY A 73 14.59 11.49 -7.19
CA GLY A 73 15.38 11.89 -6.03
C GLY A 73 14.81 11.42 -4.69
N LEU A 74 13.57 10.93 -4.65
CA LEU A 74 12.92 10.52 -3.41
C LEU A 74 13.72 9.39 -2.74
N SER A 75 14.08 9.60 -1.48
CA SER A 75 14.81 8.65 -0.66
C SER A 75 14.05 8.32 0.62
N ARG A 76 14.50 7.27 1.31
CA ARG A 76 13.93 6.90 2.62
C ARG A 76 14.11 8.00 3.68
N ALA A 77 15.16 8.83 3.58
CA ALA A 77 15.42 9.89 4.54
C ALA A 77 14.41 11.05 4.46
N ASP A 78 13.72 11.18 3.33
CA ASP A 78 12.73 12.24 3.09
C ASP A 78 11.35 11.88 3.65
N LEU A 79 11.10 10.59 3.90
CA LEU A 79 9.78 10.09 4.30
C LEU A 79 9.24 10.73 5.58
N PRO A 80 10.01 10.96 6.66
CA PRO A 80 9.49 11.64 7.85
C PRO A 80 8.87 13.02 7.57
N GLY A 81 9.36 13.74 6.55
CA GLY A 81 8.89 15.06 6.14
C GLY A 81 7.97 15.08 4.92
N LEU A 82 7.51 13.91 4.44
CA LEU A 82 6.83 13.81 3.15
C LEU A 82 5.51 14.58 3.09
N ALA A 83 4.88 14.87 4.24
CA ALA A 83 3.62 15.61 4.32
C ALA A 83 3.64 16.93 3.53
N GLU A 84 4.76 17.65 3.52
CA GLU A 84 4.91 18.94 2.83
C GLU A 84 4.92 18.82 1.30
N ARG A 85 5.09 17.59 0.79
CA ARG A 85 5.21 17.28 -0.63
C ARG A 85 3.98 16.58 -1.21
N LEU A 86 3.04 16.18 -0.35
CA LEU A 86 1.84 15.45 -0.74
C LEU A 86 0.67 16.40 -0.97
N ASP A 87 -0.05 16.17 -2.06
CA ASP A 87 -1.31 16.87 -2.36
C ASP A 87 -2.46 16.19 -1.63
N LEU A 88 -2.47 16.28 -0.31
CA LEU A 88 -3.44 15.57 0.54
C LEU A 88 -4.87 16.08 0.32
N PRO A 89 -5.86 15.19 0.12
CA PRO A 89 -7.26 15.60 0.09
C PRO A 89 -7.70 16.19 1.44
N ALA A 90 -8.77 16.97 1.43
CA ALA A 90 -9.29 17.61 2.64
C ALA A 90 -9.56 16.57 3.76
N GLY A 91 -9.06 16.86 4.96
CA GLY A 91 -9.20 16.01 6.14
C GLY A 91 -8.24 14.83 6.22
N TRP A 92 -7.41 14.60 5.19
CA TRP A 92 -6.33 13.61 5.26
C TRP A 92 -5.12 14.19 5.96
N THR A 93 -4.38 13.33 6.65
CA THR A 93 -3.08 13.67 7.24
C THR A 93 -2.05 12.62 6.89
N TYR A 94 -0.80 13.04 6.76
CA TYR A 94 0.36 12.16 6.67
C TYR A 94 1.13 12.23 7.98
N ARG A 95 1.61 11.09 8.50
CA ARG A 95 2.50 11.08 9.67
C ARG A 95 3.46 9.89 9.66
N PRO A 96 4.71 10.09 10.12
CA PRO A 96 5.53 9.00 10.60
C PRO A 96 5.02 8.47 11.96
N ARG A 97 5.23 7.18 12.23
CA ARG A 97 4.92 6.53 13.50
C ARG A 97 5.98 5.49 13.81
N VAL A 98 6.62 5.60 14.97
CA VAL A 98 7.45 4.51 15.51
C VAL A 98 6.53 3.49 16.18
N LEU A 99 6.64 2.23 15.76
CA LEU A 99 5.82 1.15 16.27
C LEU A 99 6.27 0.71 17.66
N THR A 100 5.33 0.64 18.61
CA THR A 100 5.59 0.09 19.96
C THR A 100 5.41 -1.43 20.02
N SER A 101 4.76 -2.02 19.02
CA SER A 101 4.50 -3.45 18.87
C SER A 101 4.48 -3.80 17.37
N GLU A 102 4.66 -5.09 17.05
CA GLU A 102 4.52 -5.57 15.66
C GLU A 102 3.17 -5.13 15.07
N LEU A 103 3.21 -4.63 13.84
CA LEU A 103 2.02 -4.33 13.04
C LEU A 103 1.92 -5.35 11.91
N ARG A 104 0.75 -5.99 11.81
CA ARG A 104 0.44 -6.93 10.73
C ARG A 104 -0.73 -6.40 9.90
N VAL A 105 -0.49 -6.19 8.61
CA VAL A 105 -1.55 -5.93 7.63
C VAL A 105 -1.88 -7.26 6.96
N ASP A 106 -2.92 -7.94 7.44
CA ASP A 106 -3.31 -9.28 6.99
C ASP A 106 -4.55 -9.22 6.08
N THR A 107 -4.33 -9.46 4.79
CA THR A 107 -5.39 -9.42 3.77
C THR A 107 -5.69 -10.80 3.21
N ARG A 108 -5.40 -11.89 3.95
CA ARG A 108 -5.62 -13.26 3.45
C ARG A 108 -7.09 -13.69 3.47
N SER A 109 -7.90 -13.06 4.33
CA SER A 109 -9.32 -13.39 4.53
C SER A 109 -10.27 -12.40 3.85
N ARG A 110 -9.76 -11.31 3.27
CA ARG A 110 -10.53 -10.23 2.65
C ARG A 110 -9.69 -9.48 1.62
N PRO A 111 -10.28 -8.95 0.54
CA PRO A 111 -9.56 -8.10 -0.40
C PRO A 111 -8.80 -6.97 0.32
N ALA A 112 -7.55 -6.76 -0.07
CA ALA A 112 -6.75 -5.65 0.40
C ALA A 112 -7.29 -4.34 -0.16
N ARG A 113 -7.53 -3.36 0.71
CA ARG A 113 -7.80 -1.98 0.27
C ARG A 113 -6.46 -1.25 0.14
N VAL A 114 -6.16 -0.79 -1.06
CA VAL A 114 -4.90 -0.12 -1.39
C VAL A 114 -5.16 1.21 -2.09
N LEU A 115 -4.22 2.13 -1.98
CA LEU A 115 -4.23 3.39 -2.71
C LEU A 115 -2.80 3.84 -3.02
N GLN A 116 -2.67 4.86 -3.86
CA GLN A 116 -1.41 5.55 -4.11
C GLN A 116 -1.55 7.05 -3.80
N ASP A 117 -0.47 7.70 -3.38
CA ASP A 117 -0.42 9.16 -3.29
C ASP A 117 -0.02 9.80 -4.64
N ASN A 118 0.06 11.14 -4.68
CA ASN A 118 0.45 11.90 -5.88
C ASN A 118 1.92 11.65 -6.31
N LEU A 119 2.75 11.04 -5.45
CA LEU A 119 4.12 10.63 -5.76
C LEU A 119 4.22 9.15 -6.13
N THR A 120 3.09 8.46 -6.30
CA THR A 120 2.97 7.02 -6.63
C THR A 120 3.47 6.07 -5.53
N ASN A 121 3.66 6.55 -4.30
CA ASN A 121 3.92 5.66 -3.17
C ASN A 121 2.67 4.82 -2.89
N SER A 122 2.85 3.56 -2.53
CA SER A 122 1.74 2.61 -2.41
C SER A 122 1.45 2.29 -0.94
N TYR A 123 0.17 2.34 -0.56
CA TYR A 123 -0.29 2.15 0.80
C TYR A 123 -1.32 1.02 0.88
N SER A 124 -1.37 0.32 2.01
CA SER A 124 -2.44 -0.62 2.34
C SER A 124 -3.15 -0.18 3.61
N MET A 125 -4.47 -0.32 3.63
CA MET A 125 -5.25 -0.03 4.82
C MET A 125 -4.84 -0.98 5.96
N GLU A 126 -4.58 -0.41 7.14
CA GLU A 126 -4.38 -1.16 8.38
C GLU A 126 -5.65 -1.98 8.67
N THR A 127 -5.47 -3.28 8.89
CA THR A 127 -6.56 -4.17 9.25
C THR A 127 -6.67 -4.24 10.76
N ALA A 128 -7.85 -3.98 11.30
CA ALA A 128 -8.19 -4.33 12.68
C ALA A 128 -8.15 -5.85 12.89
#